data_AF-A0A9P4K1V8-F1
#
_entry.id   AF-A0A9P4K1V8-F1
#
_cell.length_a   1.000
_cell.length_b   1.000
_cell.length_c   1.000
_cell.angle_alpha   90.00
_cell.angle_beta   90.00
_cell.angle_gamma   90.00
#
_symmetry.space_group_name_H-M   'P 1'
#
loop_
_entity.id
_entity.type
_entity.pdbx_description
1 polymer ?
#
loop_
_entity_poly.entity_id
_entity_poly.type
_entity_poly.pdbx_seq_one_letter_code
_entity_poly.pdbx_strand_id
1 'polypeptide(L)'
;MSTLFPGSVGSASGSGRGGPQRGRSGYPVPPSSQVSLPTSPDQLLSQIPAMDWAMAEFNSQPSSRLPFRDVPSLLHTTILRPCVAEQVEPDWQQLLSYFRSPQARDGIANLQDLYILLTRVALPNTIIINRRLMLCLYMAKLDLGDRLGLRYDIWSLTPGGRSNPGDISLPSPGIPNPQFPNVPSRAIFAGLPTPDGSRFVHWLNQGPDLPPAHNSLPAQMQHHLGELDQYLVDEESLIRAMVPDNLLRRTARVLRIYWWVTWCNVRLTEYRGNFWVGLENELI
;
A
#
# COMPACT_ATOMS: atom_id res chain seq x y z
N MET A 1 -26.28 29.08 25.13
CA MET A 1 -26.19 30.35 24.36
C MET A 1 -26.55 30.02 22.94
N SER A 2 -27.78 30.35 22.56
CA SER A 2 -28.43 29.97 21.32
C SER A 2 -28.37 31.13 20.35
N THR A 3 -27.87 30.92 19.13
CA THR A 3 -27.98 31.86 18.03
C THR A 3 -28.53 31.15 16.81
N LEU A 4 -29.74 31.57 16.45
CA LEU A 4 -30.51 31.24 15.27
C LEU A 4 -29.88 31.92 14.03
N PHE A 5 -29.85 31.21 12.90
CA PHE A 5 -29.73 31.82 11.58
C PHE A 5 -30.87 31.31 10.69
N PRO A 6 -31.66 32.19 10.05
CA PRO A 6 -32.69 31.78 9.10
C PRO A 6 -32.12 31.69 7.68
N GLY A 7 -32.75 30.83 6.89
CA GLY A 7 -32.36 30.51 5.52
C GLY A 7 -32.67 31.60 4.50
N SER A 8 -32.19 31.34 3.28
CA SER A 8 -32.65 32.01 2.06
C SER A 8 -32.75 30.98 0.95
N VAL A 9 -33.97 30.79 0.47
CA VAL A 9 -34.37 29.94 -0.64
C VAL A 9 -34.29 30.79 -1.91
N GLY A 10 -33.47 30.38 -2.88
CA GLY A 10 -33.36 31.02 -4.19
C GLY A 10 -33.67 30.02 -5.29
N SER A 11 -34.95 29.91 -5.65
CA SER A 11 -35.43 29.18 -6.83
C SER A 11 -35.19 30.04 -8.08
N ALA A 12 -34.41 29.52 -9.05
CA ALA A 12 -34.30 30.10 -10.38
C ALA A 12 -34.74 29.07 -11.43
N SER A 13 -35.96 29.28 -11.91
CA SER A 13 -36.60 28.63 -13.04
C SER A 13 -35.99 29.15 -14.35
N GLY A 14 -35.17 28.32 -15.00
CA GLY A 14 -34.58 28.58 -16.31
C GLY A 14 -35.33 27.84 -17.42
N SER A 15 -36.27 28.54 -18.05
CA SER A 15 -37.03 28.12 -19.22
C SER A 15 -36.24 28.25 -20.53
N GLY A 16 -36.25 27.18 -21.33
CA GLY A 16 -36.37 27.28 -22.79
C GLY A 16 -35.09 27.43 -23.62
N ARG A 17 -34.83 26.43 -24.47
CA ARG A 17 -34.61 26.59 -25.93
C ARG A 17 -34.47 25.21 -26.57
N GLY A 18 -35.51 24.81 -27.31
CA GLY A 18 -35.47 23.66 -28.21
C GLY A 18 -34.58 23.97 -29.40
N GLY A 19 -33.47 23.24 -29.51
CA GLY A 19 -32.60 23.23 -30.68
C GLY A 19 -33.01 22.12 -31.67
N PRO A 20 -32.76 22.31 -32.98
CA PRO A 20 -33.14 21.36 -34.02
C PRO A 20 -32.32 20.06 -33.91
N GLN A 21 -33.02 18.92 -33.85
CA GLN A 21 -32.43 17.59 -33.94
C GLN A 21 -31.81 17.40 -35.34
N ARG A 22 -30.50 17.57 -35.45
CA ARG A 22 -29.71 17.12 -36.61
C ARG A 22 -29.40 15.63 -36.46
N GLY A 23 -29.56 14.92 -37.58
CA GLY A 23 -29.52 13.47 -37.69
C GLY A 23 -28.34 12.80 -36.99
N ARG A 24 -28.67 11.79 -36.18
CA ARG A 24 -27.72 10.83 -35.63
C ARG A 24 -27.07 10.06 -36.78
N SER A 25 -25.86 10.47 -37.14
CA SER A 25 -24.90 9.58 -37.81
C SER A 25 -24.63 8.42 -36.86
N GLY A 26 -25.08 7.22 -37.25
CA GLY A 26 -24.88 5.99 -36.51
C GLY A 26 -23.41 5.59 -36.54
N TYR A 27 -22.63 6.11 -35.61
CA TYR A 27 -21.33 5.52 -35.31
C TYR A 27 -21.59 4.11 -34.75
N PRO A 28 -20.98 3.06 -35.31
CA PRO A 28 -21.03 1.74 -34.71
C PRO A 28 -20.46 1.85 -33.30
N VAL A 29 -21.31 1.59 -32.30
CA VAL A 29 -20.87 1.46 -30.91
C VAL A 29 -19.86 0.31 -30.91
N PRO A 30 -18.58 0.55 -30.58
CA PRO A 30 -17.61 -0.53 -30.51
C PRO A 30 -18.15 -1.57 -29.53
N PRO A 31 -18.08 -2.88 -29.86
CA PRO A 31 -18.61 -3.93 -29.01
C PRO A 31 -18.01 -3.75 -27.62
N SER A 32 -18.86 -3.49 -26.64
CA SER A 32 -18.49 -3.40 -25.23
C SER A 32 -17.68 -4.64 -24.91
N SER A 33 -16.36 -4.46 -24.75
CA SER A 33 -15.47 -5.57 -24.43
C SER A 33 -15.94 -6.10 -23.10
N GLN A 34 -16.59 -7.27 -23.12
CA GLN A 34 -17.00 -7.95 -21.91
C GLN A 34 -15.70 -8.29 -21.17
N VAL A 35 -15.41 -7.51 -20.14
CA VAL A 35 -14.31 -7.80 -19.22
C VAL A 35 -14.69 -9.11 -18.55
N SER A 36 -14.12 -10.20 -19.04
CA SER A 36 -14.26 -11.52 -18.42
C SER A 36 -13.78 -11.42 -16.98
N LEU A 37 -14.65 -11.74 -16.03
CA LEU A 37 -14.29 -11.79 -14.62
C LEU A 37 -13.13 -12.79 -14.43
N PRO A 38 -12.13 -12.46 -13.59
CA PRO A 38 -11.01 -13.36 -13.34
C PRO A 38 -11.51 -14.71 -12.81
N THR A 39 -10.94 -15.80 -13.31
CA THR A 39 -11.35 -17.18 -12.99
C THR A 39 -10.86 -17.63 -11.61
N SER A 40 -9.79 -16.99 -11.10
CA SER A 40 -9.29 -17.18 -9.73
C SER A 40 -8.92 -15.80 -9.14
N PRO A 41 -9.23 -15.55 -7.84
CA PRO A 41 -8.77 -14.38 -7.11
C PRO A 41 -7.29 -14.07 -7.33
N ASP A 42 -6.40 -15.07 -7.29
CA ASP A 42 -4.95 -14.88 -7.41
C ASP A 42 -4.51 -14.34 -8.79
N GLN A 43 -5.36 -14.39 -9.82
CA GLN A 43 -5.09 -13.70 -11.09
C GLN A 43 -4.95 -12.18 -10.91
N LEU A 44 -5.55 -11.59 -9.87
CA LEU A 44 -5.40 -10.19 -9.52
C LEU A 44 -3.99 -9.85 -9.03
N LEU A 45 -3.24 -10.84 -8.53
CA LEU A 45 -1.86 -10.70 -8.06
C LEU A 45 -0.84 -10.71 -9.19
N SER A 46 -1.22 -11.12 -10.41
CA SER A 46 -0.30 -11.27 -11.55
C SER A 46 0.46 -9.99 -11.94
N GLN A 47 -0.08 -8.83 -11.57
CA GLN A 47 0.56 -7.53 -11.79
C GLN A 47 1.61 -7.17 -10.72
N ILE A 48 1.66 -7.87 -9.59
CA ILE A 48 2.59 -7.56 -8.50
C ILE A 48 3.87 -8.36 -8.74
N PRO A 49 4.97 -7.71 -9.14
CA PRO A 49 6.24 -8.41 -9.33
C PRO A 49 6.77 -8.94 -7.99
N ALA A 50 7.60 -9.98 -8.07
CA ALA A 50 8.42 -10.41 -6.95
C ALA A 50 9.36 -9.28 -6.51
N MET A 51 9.63 -9.18 -5.21
CA MET A 51 10.40 -8.08 -4.63
C MET A 51 11.81 -7.95 -5.22
N ASP A 52 12.52 -9.05 -5.37
CA ASP A 52 13.89 -9.10 -5.90
C ASP A 52 13.95 -8.53 -7.33
N TRP A 53 13.02 -8.94 -8.18
CA TRP A 53 12.90 -8.44 -9.55
C TRP A 53 12.50 -6.96 -9.58
N ALA A 54 11.50 -6.57 -8.78
CA ALA A 54 11.06 -5.19 -8.68
C ALA A 54 12.18 -4.25 -8.19
N MET A 55 12.98 -4.69 -7.22
CA MET A 55 14.14 -3.95 -6.74
C MET A 55 15.25 -3.84 -7.79
N ALA A 56 15.48 -4.90 -8.58
CA ALA A 56 16.43 -4.85 -9.69
C ALA A 56 16.00 -3.82 -10.74
N GLU A 57 14.73 -3.83 -11.15
CA GLU A 57 14.15 -2.83 -12.06
C GLU A 57 14.10 -1.43 -11.47
N PHE A 58 13.89 -1.34 -10.16
CA PHE A 58 13.90 -0.07 -9.46
C PHE A 58 15.29 0.58 -9.52
N ASN A 59 16.34 -0.22 -9.45
CA ASN A 59 17.73 0.23 -9.48
C ASN A 59 18.32 0.32 -10.90
N SER A 60 17.71 -0.32 -11.90
CA SER A 60 18.24 -0.38 -13.27
C SER A 60 18.02 0.90 -14.08
N GLN A 61 17.31 1.90 -13.53
CA GLN A 61 17.10 3.17 -14.23
C GLN A 61 18.44 3.85 -14.55
N PRO A 62 18.71 4.19 -15.82
CA PRO A 62 19.98 4.75 -16.20
C PRO A 62 20.24 6.05 -15.43
N SER A 63 21.42 6.18 -14.84
CA SER A 63 21.87 7.43 -14.24
C SER A 63 21.92 8.58 -15.27
N SER A 64 21.88 8.31 -16.57
CA SER A 64 21.88 9.34 -17.60
C SER A 64 20.51 9.97 -17.89
N ARG A 65 19.42 9.45 -17.30
CA ARG A 65 18.05 9.99 -17.51
C ARG A 65 17.50 10.53 -16.21
N LEU A 66 17.20 11.82 -16.18
CA LEU A 66 16.50 12.45 -15.06
C LEU A 66 15.13 11.80 -14.87
N PRO A 67 14.71 11.57 -13.61
CA PRO A 67 15.44 11.77 -12.34
C PRO A 67 16.61 10.81 -12.09
N PHE A 68 17.59 11.24 -11.30
CA PHE A 68 18.54 10.29 -10.75
C PHE A 68 17.89 9.53 -9.59
N ARG A 69 17.82 8.20 -9.67
CA ARG A 69 17.41 7.39 -8.52
C ARG A 69 18.55 7.28 -7.53
N ASP A 70 18.38 7.95 -6.41
CA ASP A 70 19.32 8.02 -5.32
C ASP A 70 18.56 7.68 -4.03
N VAL A 71 18.48 6.39 -3.74
CA VAL A 71 17.88 5.85 -2.51
C VAL A 71 18.99 5.16 -1.72
N PRO A 72 19.11 5.42 -0.41
CA PRO A 72 20.15 4.82 0.42
C PRO A 72 20.20 3.30 0.31
N SER A 73 21.38 2.75 0.06
CA SER A 73 21.60 1.29 -0.02
C SER A 73 21.17 0.55 1.24
N LEU A 74 21.28 1.21 2.40
CA LEU A 74 20.79 0.68 3.68
C LEU A 74 19.27 0.49 3.64
N LEU A 75 18.49 1.48 3.20
CA LEU A 75 17.04 1.35 3.04
C LEU A 75 16.68 0.21 2.08
N HIS A 76 17.37 0.12 0.94
CA HIS A 76 17.17 -0.99 0.00
C HIS A 76 17.41 -2.35 0.63
N THR A 77 18.53 -2.49 1.34
CA THR A 77 18.91 -3.76 1.97
C THR A 77 17.91 -4.15 3.04
N THR A 78 17.47 -3.19 3.86
CA THR A 78 16.49 -3.41 4.92
C THR A 78 15.12 -3.82 4.37
N ILE A 79 14.67 -3.23 3.25
CA ILE A 79 13.39 -3.61 2.60
C ILE A 79 13.51 -4.96 1.88
N LEU A 80 14.65 -5.27 1.26
CA LEU A 80 14.81 -6.53 0.53
C LEU A 80 15.04 -7.72 1.47
N ARG A 81 15.77 -7.49 2.56
CA ARG A 81 16.20 -8.50 3.54
C ARG A 81 16.01 -7.98 4.96
N PRO A 82 14.75 -7.86 5.41
CA PRO A 82 14.45 -7.36 6.74
C PRO A 82 14.98 -8.34 7.82
N CYS A 83 15.86 -7.85 8.70
CA CYS A 83 16.38 -8.62 9.82
C CYS A 83 15.45 -8.48 11.04
N VAL A 84 14.27 -9.10 10.98
CA VAL A 84 13.28 -9.02 12.07
C VAL A 84 13.59 -9.93 13.27
N ALA A 85 14.60 -10.82 13.15
CA ALA A 85 15.00 -11.75 14.19
C ALA A 85 15.49 -11.04 15.47
N GLU A 86 16.16 -9.90 15.30
CA GLU A 86 16.66 -9.09 16.42
C GLU A 86 15.56 -8.24 17.07
N GLN A 87 14.36 -8.19 16.48
CA GLN A 87 13.20 -7.39 16.91
C GLN A 87 13.46 -5.88 17.04
N VAL A 88 14.62 -5.40 16.59
CA VAL A 88 14.94 -3.96 16.58
C VAL A 88 14.43 -3.38 15.27
N GLU A 89 13.36 -2.58 15.37
CA GLU A 89 12.88 -1.81 14.22
C GLU A 89 13.93 -0.75 13.81
N PRO A 90 14.23 -0.61 12.51
CA PRO A 90 15.11 0.45 12.01
C PRO A 90 14.56 1.85 12.33
N ASP A 91 15.45 2.80 12.58
CA ASP A 91 15.07 4.20 12.69
C ASP A 91 14.71 4.76 11.30
N TRP A 92 13.45 4.54 10.90
CA TRP A 92 12.94 5.02 9.63
C TRP A 92 13.03 6.53 9.49
N GLN A 93 12.92 7.29 10.58
CA GLN A 93 12.99 8.76 10.52
C GLN A 93 14.39 9.20 10.17
N GLN A 94 15.41 8.62 10.81
CA GLN A 94 16.80 8.86 10.49
C GLN A 94 17.11 8.47 9.04
N LEU A 95 16.66 7.30 8.58
CA LEU A 95 16.88 6.84 7.22
C LEU A 95 16.20 7.75 6.18
N LEU A 96 14.96 8.17 6.43
CA LEU A 96 14.22 9.07 5.54
C LEU A 96 14.73 10.51 5.57
N SER A 97 15.48 10.91 6.61
CA SER A 97 16.11 12.24 6.68
C SER A 97 17.05 12.51 5.50
N TYR A 98 17.62 11.45 4.92
CA TYR A 98 18.46 11.52 3.73
C TYR A 98 17.76 12.25 2.58
N PHE A 99 16.47 12.00 2.33
CA PHE A 99 15.72 12.62 1.23
C PHE A 99 15.51 14.13 1.38
N ARG A 100 15.76 14.67 2.60
CA ARG A 100 15.77 16.11 2.87
C ARG A 100 17.18 16.71 2.80
N SER A 101 18.21 15.87 2.74
CA SER A 101 19.59 16.31 2.80
C SER A 101 19.99 17.02 1.50
N PRO A 102 20.84 18.07 1.56
CA PRO A 102 21.38 18.71 0.36
C PRO A 102 22.15 17.76 -0.56
N GLN A 103 22.60 16.60 -0.03
CA GLN A 103 23.32 15.57 -0.76
C GLN A 103 22.38 14.71 -1.63
N ALA A 104 21.09 14.61 -1.28
CA ALA A 104 20.14 13.79 -2.02
C ALA A 104 19.72 14.50 -3.33
N ARG A 105 20.20 13.97 -4.44
CA ARG A 105 19.75 14.41 -5.77
C ARG A 105 18.30 13.98 -5.96
N ASP A 106 17.44 14.91 -6.36
CA ASP A 106 16.01 14.65 -6.55
C ASP A 106 15.32 14.02 -5.32
N GLY A 107 15.77 14.35 -4.10
CA GLY A 107 15.41 13.63 -2.87
C GLY A 107 13.91 13.40 -2.68
N ILE A 108 13.06 14.41 -2.85
CA ILE A 108 11.60 14.26 -2.73
C ILE A 108 11.02 13.37 -3.84
N ALA A 109 11.54 13.49 -5.06
CA ALA A 109 11.09 12.65 -6.16
C ALA A 109 11.44 11.17 -5.92
N ASN A 110 12.63 10.92 -5.36
CA ASN A 110 13.06 9.58 -4.95
C ASN A 110 12.25 9.04 -3.77
N LEU A 111 11.84 9.92 -2.84
CA LEU A 111 10.91 9.55 -1.77
C LEU A 111 9.53 9.16 -2.31
N GLN A 112 9.02 9.86 -3.33
CA GLN A 112 7.76 9.49 -4.02
C GLN A 112 7.88 8.11 -4.67
N ASP A 113 8.98 7.87 -5.41
CA ASP A 113 9.24 6.58 -6.03
C ASP A 113 9.36 5.45 -4.99
N LEU A 114 10.05 5.70 -3.88
CA LEU A 114 10.15 4.76 -2.76
C LEU A 114 8.76 4.48 -2.15
N TYR A 115 7.94 5.50 -1.93
CA TYR A 115 6.59 5.32 -1.39
C TYR A 115 5.74 4.43 -2.30
N ILE A 116 5.75 4.68 -3.62
CA ILE A 116 5.02 3.86 -4.59
C ILE A 116 5.56 2.42 -4.60
N LEU A 117 6.88 2.22 -4.59
CA LEU A 117 7.47 0.88 -4.49
C LEU A 117 6.97 0.14 -3.24
N LEU A 118 6.91 0.84 -2.10
CA LEU A 118 6.44 0.27 -0.85
C LEU A 118 4.97 -0.14 -0.91
N THR A 119 4.08 0.75 -1.37
CA THR A 119 2.62 0.51 -1.35
C THR A 119 2.15 -0.38 -2.49
N ARG A 120 2.88 -0.46 -3.61
CA ARG A 120 2.48 -1.24 -4.80
C ARG A 120 3.18 -2.59 -4.92
N VAL A 121 4.32 -2.77 -4.24
CA VAL A 121 5.09 -4.02 -4.31
C VAL A 121 5.45 -4.55 -2.94
N ALA A 122 6.17 -3.76 -2.13
CA ALA A 122 6.81 -4.31 -0.94
C ALA A 122 5.80 -4.82 0.09
N LEU A 123 4.89 -3.94 0.50
CA LEU A 123 3.85 -4.25 1.46
C LEU A 123 2.84 -5.28 0.92
N PRO A 124 2.36 -5.18 -0.34
CA PRO A 124 1.55 -6.23 -0.95
C PRO A 124 2.20 -7.62 -0.91
N ASN A 125 3.47 -7.77 -1.29
CA ASN A 125 4.18 -9.06 -1.23
C ASN A 125 4.20 -9.62 0.20
N THR A 126 4.49 -8.78 1.20
CA THR A 126 4.50 -9.19 2.61
C THR A 126 3.10 -9.61 3.09
N ILE A 127 2.04 -8.90 2.68
CA ILE A 127 0.64 -9.26 2.99
C ILE A 127 0.24 -10.58 2.33
N ILE A 128 0.65 -10.83 1.08
CA ILE A 128 0.38 -12.09 0.38
C ILE A 128 0.96 -13.27 1.16
N ILE A 129 2.21 -13.13 1.64
CA ILE A 129 2.86 -14.14 2.48
C ILE A 129 2.08 -14.33 3.78
N ASN A 130 1.70 -13.24 4.47
CA ASN A 130 0.93 -13.29 5.71
C ASN A 130 -0.39 -14.06 5.51
N ARG A 131 -1.18 -13.67 4.51
CA ARG A 131 -2.49 -14.28 4.21
C ARG A 131 -2.36 -15.77 3.88
N ARG A 132 -1.30 -16.17 3.15
CA ARG A 132 -1.03 -17.59 2.87
C ARG A 132 -0.66 -18.38 4.14
N LEU A 133 0.15 -17.81 5.02
CA LEU A 133 0.50 -18.42 6.31
C LEU A 133 -0.72 -18.52 7.24
N MET A 134 -1.56 -17.49 7.29
CA MET A 134 -2.82 -17.47 8.03
C MET A 134 -3.79 -18.54 7.50
N LEU A 135 -3.88 -18.74 6.19
CA LEU A 135 -4.66 -19.82 5.61
C LEU A 135 -4.14 -21.19 6.08
N CYS A 136 -2.83 -21.43 6.02
CA CYS A 136 -2.24 -22.68 6.53
C CYS A 136 -2.57 -22.91 8.01
N LEU A 137 -2.53 -21.85 8.82
CA LEU A 137 -2.87 -21.90 10.24
C LEU A 137 -4.34 -22.29 10.45
N TYR A 138 -5.29 -21.57 9.85
CA TYR A 138 -6.71 -21.86 10.06
C TYR A 138 -7.15 -23.20 9.48
N MET A 139 -6.47 -23.71 8.44
CA MET A 139 -6.68 -25.09 7.97
C MET A 139 -6.19 -26.13 8.98
N ALA A 140 -5.16 -25.82 9.78
CA ALA A 140 -4.62 -26.70 10.81
C ALA A 140 -5.33 -26.58 12.18
N LYS A 141 -5.91 -25.41 12.47
CA LYS A 141 -6.56 -25.03 13.74
C LYS A 141 -7.90 -24.34 13.48
N LEU A 142 -8.90 -25.12 13.10
CA LEU A 142 -10.23 -24.61 12.69
C LEU A 142 -11.01 -23.95 13.84
N ASP A 143 -10.70 -24.31 15.08
CA ASP A 143 -11.29 -23.79 16.31
C ASP A 143 -10.68 -22.46 16.80
N LEU A 144 -9.63 -21.98 16.12
CA LEU A 144 -8.98 -20.73 16.47
C LEU A 144 -9.91 -19.53 16.19
N GLY A 145 -9.95 -18.59 17.13
CA GLY A 145 -10.69 -17.33 16.97
C GLY A 145 -10.17 -16.45 15.83
N ASP A 146 -10.95 -15.42 15.52
CA ASP A 146 -10.59 -14.38 14.53
C ASP A 146 -9.55 -13.37 15.06
N ARG A 147 -9.43 -13.23 16.39
CA ARG A 147 -8.53 -12.30 17.07
C ARG A 147 -7.11 -12.83 17.27
N LEU A 148 -6.38 -12.98 16.17
CA LEU A 148 -4.96 -13.31 16.21
C LEU A 148 -4.08 -12.08 15.96
N GLY A 149 -3.17 -11.80 16.90
CA GLY A 149 -2.17 -10.73 16.92
C GLY A 149 -1.18 -10.69 15.73
N LEU A 150 -1.22 -11.69 14.85
CA LEU A 150 -0.29 -11.88 13.74
C LEU A 150 -0.90 -11.63 12.34
N ARG A 151 -2.18 -11.24 12.27
CA ARG A 151 -2.82 -10.92 10.99
C ARG A 151 -2.37 -9.56 10.49
N TYR A 152 -2.14 -9.39 9.20
CA TYR A 152 -1.74 -8.10 8.63
C TYR A 152 -2.78 -6.96 8.80
N ASP A 153 -4.07 -7.28 8.97
CA ASP A 153 -5.18 -6.30 8.95
C ASP A 153 -5.53 -5.76 10.35
N ILE A 154 -4.88 -6.23 11.41
CA ILE A 154 -5.10 -5.76 12.79
C ILE A 154 -4.05 -4.73 13.24
N TRP A 155 -3.28 -4.15 12.31
CA TRP A 155 -2.24 -3.16 12.61
C TRP A 155 -2.76 -2.06 13.53
N SER A 156 -3.99 -1.57 13.29
CA SER A 156 -4.66 -0.52 14.07
C SER A 156 -4.83 -0.85 15.56
N LEU A 157 -4.80 -2.13 15.93
CA LEU A 157 -4.90 -2.59 17.32
C LEU A 157 -3.54 -2.61 18.03
N THR A 158 -2.43 -2.54 17.29
CA THR A 158 -1.08 -2.49 17.86
C THR A 158 -0.76 -1.11 18.46
N PRO A 159 0.20 -1.00 19.40
CA PRO A 159 0.65 0.30 19.90
C PRO A 159 1.13 1.25 18.77
N GLY A 160 1.80 0.68 17.76
CA GLY A 160 2.19 1.40 16.55
C GLY A 160 0.98 1.95 15.81
N GLY A 161 -0.02 1.10 15.54
CA GLY A 161 -1.24 1.45 14.83
C GLY A 161 -2.12 2.51 15.50
N ARG A 162 -2.15 2.55 16.84
CA ARG A 162 -2.94 3.55 17.57
C ARG A 162 -2.36 4.96 17.56
N SER A 163 -1.06 5.08 17.27
CA SER A 163 -0.40 6.40 17.17
C SER A 163 -0.92 7.16 15.94
N ASN A 164 -1.23 8.45 16.09
CA ASN A 164 -1.65 9.29 14.96
C ASN A 164 -0.47 9.47 13.99
N PRO A 165 -0.66 9.28 12.67
CA PRO A 165 0.40 9.55 11.68
C PRO A 165 0.97 10.98 11.75
N GLY A 166 0.18 11.96 12.22
CA GLY A 166 0.62 13.33 12.44
C GLY A 166 1.67 13.50 13.55
N ASP A 167 1.73 12.55 14.49
CA ASP A 167 2.66 12.56 15.63
C ASP A 167 4.03 11.99 15.27
N ILE A 168 4.21 11.49 14.03
CA ILE A 168 5.51 11.05 13.54
C ILE A 168 6.42 12.27 13.44
N SER A 169 7.36 12.35 14.40
CA SER A 169 8.44 13.34 14.41
C SER A 169 9.17 13.31 13.07
N LEU A 170 9.30 14.49 12.47
CA LEU A 170 10.12 14.66 11.29
C LEU A 170 11.52 15.10 11.73
N PRO A 171 12.59 14.57 11.11
CA PRO A 171 13.92 15.11 11.32
C PRO A 171 13.89 16.60 10.99
N SER A 172 14.52 17.45 11.82
CA SER A 172 14.48 18.90 11.67
C SER A 172 14.74 19.30 10.21
N PRO A 173 13.92 20.20 9.64
CA PRO A 173 14.16 20.67 8.29
C PRO A 173 15.59 21.22 8.22
N GLY A 174 16.45 20.57 7.42
CA GLY A 174 17.58 21.28 6.84
C GLY A 174 17.07 22.53 6.11
N ILE A 175 17.95 23.51 5.91
CA ILE A 175 17.66 24.82 5.31
C ILE A 175 16.50 24.73 4.31
N PRO A 176 15.38 25.46 4.51
CA PRO A 176 14.18 25.31 3.70
C PRO A 176 14.54 25.55 2.24
N ASN A 177 14.38 24.53 1.40
CA ASN A 177 14.48 24.70 -0.05
C ASN A 177 13.12 25.21 -0.53
N PRO A 178 13.00 26.49 -0.92
CA PRO A 178 11.71 27.15 -1.09
C PRO A 178 10.96 26.74 -2.36
N GLN A 179 11.56 25.91 -3.23
CA GLN A 179 10.92 25.48 -4.47
C GLN A 179 11.19 24.00 -4.72
N PHE A 180 10.20 23.17 -4.46
CA PHE A 180 10.20 21.81 -4.96
C PHE A 180 9.74 21.85 -6.43
N PRO A 181 10.56 21.39 -7.39
CA PRO A 181 10.13 21.31 -8.76
C PRO A 181 8.91 20.39 -8.83
N ASN A 182 7.89 20.79 -9.58
CA ASN A 182 6.79 19.89 -9.91
C ASN A 182 7.37 18.69 -10.67
N VAL A 183 7.40 17.52 -10.03
CA VAL A 183 8.00 16.32 -10.60
C VAL A 183 6.97 15.71 -11.55
N PRO A 184 7.24 15.61 -12.87
CA PRO A 184 6.32 14.97 -13.79
C PRO A 184 6.11 13.50 -13.41
N SER A 185 4.89 13.01 -13.61
CA SER A 185 4.56 11.58 -13.43
C SER A 185 5.51 10.72 -14.25
N ARG A 186 6.02 9.64 -13.65
CA ARG A 186 7.02 8.78 -14.26
C ARG A 186 6.86 7.34 -13.81
N ALA A 187 7.23 6.41 -14.67
CA ALA A 187 7.22 4.99 -14.33
C ALA A 187 8.24 4.67 -13.23
N ILE A 188 7.85 3.85 -12.25
CA ILE A 188 8.76 3.35 -11.23
C ILE A 188 9.56 2.12 -11.68
N PHE A 189 9.21 1.49 -12.80
CA PHE A 189 9.96 0.37 -13.40
C PHE A 189 10.32 0.68 -14.85
N ALA A 190 11.37 0.06 -15.38
CA ALA A 190 11.79 0.28 -16.76
C ALA A 190 10.93 -0.53 -17.74
N GLY A 191 10.64 -1.79 -17.37
CA GLY A 191 9.95 -2.75 -18.23
C GLY A 191 8.49 -3.02 -17.90
N LEU A 192 7.97 -2.58 -16.75
CA LEU A 192 6.61 -2.90 -16.31
C LEU A 192 5.80 -1.67 -15.90
N PRO A 193 4.46 -1.74 -16.05
CA PRO A 193 3.58 -0.77 -15.43
C PRO A 193 3.64 -0.86 -13.91
N THR A 194 3.42 0.27 -13.23
CA THR A 194 3.20 0.29 -11.78
C THR A 194 1.96 -0.55 -11.45
N PRO A 195 2.02 -1.49 -10.49
CA PRO A 195 0.85 -2.27 -10.07
C PRO A 195 -0.29 -1.38 -9.58
N ASP A 196 -1.53 -1.70 -9.97
CA ASP A 196 -2.72 -1.00 -9.48
C ASP A 196 -3.14 -1.55 -8.11
N GLY A 197 -2.94 -0.79 -7.05
CA GLY A 197 -3.32 -1.26 -5.72
C GLY A 197 -4.81 -1.34 -5.47
N SER A 198 -5.68 -0.74 -6.31
CA SER A 198 -7.13 -0.98 -6.25
C SER A 198 -7.46 -2.44 -6.53
N ARG A 199 -6.76 -3.05 -7.50
CA ARG A 199 -6.88 -4.49 -7.79
C ARG A 199 -6.33 -5.34 -6.64
N PHE A 200 -5.29 -4.88 -5.94
CA PHE A 200 -4.78 -5.58 -4.77
C PHE A 200 -5.76 -5.52 -3.59
N VAL A 201 -6.36 -4.37 -3.30
CA VAL A 201 -7.41 -4.26 -2.29
C VAL A 201 -8.65 -5.07 -2.69
N HIS A 202 -9.00 -5.12 -3.98
CA HIS A 202 -10.04 -6.03 -4.45
C HIS A 202 -9.70 -7.50 -4.16
N TRP A 203 -8.44 -7.92 -4.36
CA TRP A 203 -7.98 -9.26 -3.96
C TRP A 203 -8.06 -9.50 -2.44
N LEU A 204 -7.74 -8.51 -1.60
CA LEU A 204 -7.89 -8.66 -0.13
C LEU A 204 -9.34 -8.93 0.28
N ASN A 205 -10.30 -8.33 -0.43
CA ASN A 205 -11.72 -8.53 -0.22
C ASN A 205 -12.23 -9.86 -0.84
N GLN A 206 -11.44 -10.52 -1.68
CA GLN A 206 -11.74 -11.85 -2.19
C GLN A 206 -11.14 -12.91 -1.27
N GLY A 207 -11.82 -14.04 -1.08
CA GLY A 207 -11.20 -15.19 -0.40
C GLY A 207 -9.94 -15.66 -1.15
N PRO A 208 -8.88 -16.11 -0.45
CA PRO A 208 -7.79 -16.82 -1.12
C PRO A 208 -8.31 -18.09 -1.81
N ASP A 209 -7.59 -18.54 -2.84
CA ASP A 209 -7.86 -19.85 -3.44
C ASP A 209 -7.74 -20.97 -2.40
N LEU A 210 -8.78 -21.80 -2.32
CA LEU A 210 -8.84 -22.91 -1.38
C LEU A 210 -8.34 -24.20 -2.05
N PRO A 211 -7.70 -25.11 -1.29
CA PRO A 211 -7.45 -26.46 -1.78
C PRO A 211 -8.79 -27.15 -2.11
N PRO A 212 -8.83 -28.07 -3.10
CA PRO A 212 -10.07 -28.73 -3.53
C PRO A 212 -10.85 -29.47 -2.43
N ALA A 213 -10.18 -29.82 -1.32
CA ALA A 213 -10.78 -30.48 -0.17
C ALA A 213 -11.65 -29.55 0.70
N HIS A 214 -11.59 -28.23 0.49
CA HIS A 214 -12.28 -27.24 1.31
C HIS A 214 -13.34 -26.51 0.49
N ASN A 215 -14.60 -26.58 0.94
CA ASN A 215 -15.75 -26.00 0.25
C ASN A 215 -16.06 -24.56 0.64
N SER A 216 -15.44 -24.04 1.70
CA SER A 216 -15.74 -22.72 2.26
C SER A 216 -14.52 -22.09 2.91
N LEU A 217 -14.38 -20.78 2.73
CA LEU A 217 -13.35 -20.00 3.39
C LEU A 217 -13.65 -19.89 4.89
N PRO A 218 -12.68 -20.11 5.80
CA PRO A 218 -12.87 -19.82 7.22
C PRO A 218 -13.30 -18.36 7.40
N ALA A 219 -14.32 -18.10 8.20
CA ALA A 219 -14.81 -16.74 8.45
C ALA A 219 -13.70 -15.83 8.98
N GLN A 220 -12.75 -16.40 9.72
CA GLN A 220 -11.56 -15.72 10.20
C GLN A 220 -10.76 -15.11 9.05
N MET A 221 -10.69 -15.71 7.86
CA MET A 221 -9.91 -15.19 6.74
C MET A 221 -10.51 -13.95 6.04
N GLN A 222 -11.65 -13.45 6.50
CA GLN A 222 -12.22 -12.19 6.00
C GLN A 222 -11.28 -11.02 6.31
N HIS A 223 -11.08 -10.14 5.33
CA HIS A 223 -10.25 -8.94 5.46
C HIS A 223 -11.00 -7.86 6.24
N HIS A 224 -10.33 -7.27 7.23
CA HIS A 224 -10.85 -6.11 7.96
C HIS A 224 -10.36 -4.82 7.30
N LEU A 225 -11.30 -3.99 6.85
CA LEU A 225 -11.00 -2.66 6.32
C LEU A 225 -10.36 -1.79 7.41
N GLY A 226 -9.25 -1.13 7.08
CA GLY A 226 -8.51 -0.30 8.02
C GLY A 226 -7.68 0.81 7.39
N GLU A 227 -6.76 1.37 8.18
CA GLU A 227 -5.83 2.42 7.75
C GLU A 227 -4.93 1.95 6.59
N LEU A 228 -4.54 0.68 6.62
CA LEU A 228 -3.70 0.04 5.60
C LEU A 228 -4.25 0.22 4.19
N ASP A 229 -5.55 0.02 4.00
CA ASP A 229 -6.22 0.12 2.70
C ASP A 229 -6.04 1.50 2.06
N GLN A 230 -6.00 2.56 2.87
CA GLN A 230 -5.81 3.93 2.39
C GLN A 230 -4.44 4.10 1.72
N TYR A 231 -3.39 3.51 2.28
CA TYR A 231 -2.05 3.57 1.68
C TYR A 231 -1.97 2.73 0.41
N LEU A 232 -2.66 1.58 0.39
CA LEU A 232 -2.65 0.66 -0.75
C LEU A 232 -3.39 1.23 -1.96
N VAL A 233 -4.34 2.15 -1.79
CA VAL A 233 -5.11 2.75 -2.89
C VAL A 233 -4.67 4.16 -3.29
N ASP A 234 -3.72 4.79 -2.58
CA ASP A 234 -3.25 6.15 -2.88
C ASP A 234 -2.89 6.33 -4.36
N GLU A 235 -3.64 7.16 -5.09
CA GLU A 235 -3.38 7.40 -6.51
C GLU A 235 -1.98 7.98 -6.74
N GLU A 236 -1.30 7.55 -7.81
CA GLU A 236 0.03 8.04 -8.11
C GLU A 236 0.05 9.57 -8.29
N SER A 237 -0.95 10.14 -8.96
CA SER A 237 -1.13 11.59 -9.11
C SER A 237 -1.12 12.32 -7.76
N LEU A 238 -1.82 11.80 -6.75
CA LEU A 238 -1.89 12.36 -5.40
C LEU A 238 -0.54 12.23 -4.68
N ILE A 239 0.16 11.11 -4.84
CA ILE A 239 1.50 10.91 -4.28
C ILE A 239 2.49 11.91 -4.87
N ARG A 240 2.42 12.14 -6.19
CA ARG A 240 3.28 13.10 -6.90
C ARG A 240 3.02 14.55 -6.49
N ALA A 241 1.79 14.88 -6.11
CA ALA A 241 1.38 16.20 -5.64
C ALA A 241 1.49 16.38 -4.11
N MET A 242 1.91 15.34 -3.39
CA MET A 242 1.89 15.35 -1.92
C MET A 242 2.93 16.30 -1.33
N VAL A 243 2.53 17.05 -0.30
CA VAL A 243 3.45 17.89 0.48
C VAL A 243 4.57 17.01 1.07
N PRO A 244 5.85 17.39 0.91
CA PRO A 244 7.00 16.56 1.32
C PRO A 244 6.95 16.03 2.77
N ASP A 245 6.56 16.87 3.72
CA ASP A 245 6.46 16.49 5.13
C ASP A 245 5.34 15.44 5.35
N ASN A 246 4.22 15.55 4.63
CA ASN A 246 3.16 14.54 4.67
C ASN A 246 3.62 13.23 4.01
N LEU A 247 4.34 13.32 2.89
CA LEU A 247 4.92 12.16 2.22
C LEU A 247 5.91 11.44 3.12
N LEU A 248 6.82 12.16 3.80
CA LEU A 248 7.75 11.58 4.77
C LEU A 248 7.04 10.83 5.90
N ARG A 249 6.02 11.44 6.51
CA ARG A 249 5.24 10.79 7.59
C ARG A 249 4.52 9.54 7.08
N ARG A 250 3.89 9.62 5.90
CA ARG A 250 3.20 8.45 5.29
C ARG A 250 4.19 7.36 4.93
N THR A 251 5.35 7.69 4.34
CA THR A 251 6.40 6.70 4.05
C THR A 251 6.91 6.03 5.31
N ALA A 252 7.19 6.80 6.38
CA ALA A 252 7.58 6.24 7.67
C ALA A 252 6.51 5.31 8.23
N ARG A 253 5.23 5.70 8.12
CA ARG A 253 4.08 4.90 8.56
C ARG A 253 3.96 3.59 7.78
N VAL A 254 4.09 3.63 6.46
CA VAL A 254 4.07 2.45 5.59
C VAL A 254 5.26 1.52 5.90
N LEU A 255 6.45 2.06 6.15
CA LEU A 255 7.62 1.27 6.55
C LEU A 255 7.41 0.56 7.89
N ARG A 256 6.81 1.23 8.88
CA ARG A 256 6.43 0.60 10.16
C ARG A 256 5.45 -0.56 9.97
N ILE A 257 4.41 -0.36 9.15
CA ILE A 257 3.45 -1.42 8.83
C ILE A 257 4.17 -2.58 8.13
N TYR A 258 4.95 -2.28 7.09
CA TYR A 258 5.74 -3.27 6.36
C TYR A 258 6.64 -4.10 7.29
N TRP A 259 7.35 -3.45 8.21
CA TRP A 259 8.22 -4.11 9.18
C TRP A 259 7.43 -5.04 10.11
N TRP A 260 6.31 -4.56 10.64
CA TRP A 260 5.46 -5.36 11.51
C TRP A 260 4.84 -6.58 10.80
N VAL A 261 4.29 -6.42 9.59
CA VAL A 261 3.75 -7.59 8.85
C VAL A 261 4.86 -8.59 8.53
N THR A 262 6.07 -8.11 8.23
CA THR A 262 7.24 -8.97 8.02
C THR A 262 7.59 -9.75 9.29
N TRP A 263 7.61 -9.08 10.45
CA TRP A 263 7.80 -9.75 11.74
C TRP A 263 6.71 -10.80 11.99
N CYS A 264 5.43 -10.49 11.73
CA CYS A 264 4.34 -11.46 11.83
C CYS A 264 4.56 -12.67 10.93
N ASN A 265 5.07 -12.48 9.70
CA ASN A 265 5.38 -13.58 8.78
C ASN A 265 6.47 -14.51 9.32
N VAL A 266 7.51 -13.94 9.93
CA VAL A 266 8.58 -14.74 10.56
C VAL A 266 8.01 -15.52 11.74
N ARG A 267 7.24 -14.90 12.62
CA ARG A 267 6.58 -15.57 13.74
C ARG A 267 5.65 -16.70 13.29
N LEU A 268 4.80 -16.45 12.31
CA LEU A 268 3.93 -17.48 11.73
C LEU A 268 4.73 -18.64 11.12
N THR A 269 5.88 -18.36 10.50
CA THR A 269 6.76 -19.39 9.95
C THR A 269 7.41 -20.22 11.05
N GLU A 270 7.87 -19.59 12.14
CA GLU A 270 8.40 -20.27 13.33
C GLU A 270 7.34 -21.17 13.97
N TYR A 271 6.13 -20.64 14.20
CA TYR A 271 5.02 -21.43 14.73
C TYR A 271 4.69 -22.59 13.80
N ARG A 272 4.62 -22.38 12.49
CA ARG A 272 4.41 -23.45 11.52
C ARG A 272 5.48 -24.55 11.63
N GLY A 273 6.74 -24.16 11.76
CA GLY A 273 7.86 -25.10 11.95
C GLY A 273 7.75 -25.91 13.24
N ASN A 274 7.09 -25.35 14.26
CA ASN A 274 6.82 -25.97 15.55
C ASN A 274 5.37 -26.47 15.70
N PHE A 275 4.70 -26.84 14.59
CA PHE A 275 3.33 -27.37 14.60
C PHE A 275 2.29 -26.48 15.31
N TRP A 276 2.48 -25.17 15.23
CA TRP A 276 1.64 -24.12 15.82
C TRP A 276 1.59 -24.11 17.36
N VAL A 277 2.58 -24.71 18.03
CA VAL A 277 2.70 -24.69 19.50
C VAL A 277 3.05 -23.29 20.00
N GLY A 278 2.36 -22.79 21.02
CA GLY A 278 2.62 -21.49 21.64
C GLY A 278 1.83 -20.33 21.04
N LEU A 279 0.98 -20.58 20.05
CA LEU A 279 0.18 -19.58 19.36
C LEU A 279 -0.83 -18.87 20.28
N GLU A 280 -1.23 -19.51 21.38
CA GLU A 280 -2.12 -18.96 22.40
C GLU A 280 -1.60 -17.64 23.01
N ASN A 281 -0.28 -17.41 22.96
CA ASN A 281 0.34 -16.18 23.43
C ASN A 281 0.12 -14.99 22.49
N GLU A 282 -0.39 -15.22 21.29
CA GLU A 282 -0.61 -14.21 20.25
C GLU A 282 -2.09 -13.80 20.14
N LEU A 283 -2.96 -14.32 21.01
CA LEU A 283 -4.39 -13.97 21.04
C LEU A 283 -4.59 -12.60 21.72
N ILE A 284 -5.51 -11.79 21.17
CA ILE A 284 -5.80 -10.40 21.62
C ILE A 284 -7.23 -10.18 22.11
#